data_AF-A0A838NRN9-F1
#
_entry.id   AF-A0A838NRN9-F1
#
_cell.length_a   1.000
_cell.length_b   1.000
_cell.length_c   1.000
_cell.angle_alpha   90.00
_cell.angle_beta   90.00
_cell.angle_gamma   90.00
#
_symmetry.space_group_name_H-M   'P 1'
#
loop_
_entity.id
_entity.type
_entity.pdbx_description
1 polymer ?
#
loop_
_entity_poly.entity_id
_entity_poly.type
_entity_poly.pdbx_seq_one_letter_code
_entity_poly.pdbx_strand_id
1 'polypeptide(L)'
;MPESLADQERFLATGQLRASARSAGGSPAGVGTLMAGWIKVCECGAQVNGISPDLFRNERVYVVFKGQTSPGRIKLVTRQGNGSWVAANIDTAFAPLLQVKTLTSVAAKPVVPFIRDITVYVGSDQGLYRGHLGLKGWSWTQAAGMPNVLVTDLKVHQSARFFDLTRIVRASTFGRGIYELRKSQGPVLENVRMVQVRAMRAGEDGAPPELSVGLQAHISREKIARERGMKETP
;
A
#
# COMPACT_ATOMS: atom_id res chain seq x y z
N MET A 1 47.19 -32.98 -4.16
CA MET A 1 46.00 -33.09 -5.03
C MET A 1 44.80 -33.42 -4.14
N PRO A 2 43.97 -32.44 -3.74
CA PRO A 2 42.63 -32.71 -3.25
C PRO A 2 41.57 -32.32 -4.29
N GLU A 3 40.47 -33.06 -4.24
CA GLU A 3 39.37 -33.17 -5.19
C GLU A 3 38.58 -31.87 -5.41
N SER A 4 38.08 -31.72 -6.64
CA SER A 4 37.31 -30.57 -7.11
C SER A 4 35.81 -30.70 -6.80
N LEU A 5 35.23 -29.59 -6.33
CA LEU A 5 33.82 -29.27 -6.08
C LEU A 5 32.89 -29.32 -7.32
N ALA A 6 32.99 -30.35 -8.17
CA ALA A 6 32.27 -30.40 -9.46
C ALA A 6 31.02 -31.31 -9.49
N ASP A 7 30.69 -32.05 -8.43
CA ASP A 7 29.62 -33.07 -8.48
C ASP A 7 28.35 -32.76 -7.65
N GLN A 8 28.10 -31.50 -7.28
CA GLN A 8 26.93 -31.13 -6.47
C GLN A 8 25.88 -30.26 -7.19
N GLU A 9 25.71 -30.43 -8.51
CA GLU A 9 24.59 -29.81 -9.26
C GLU A 9 24.01 -30.72 -10.36
N ARG A 10 23.54 -31.93 -10.00
CA ARG A 10 22.80 -32.81 -10.94
C ARG A 10 21.55 -33.47 -10.35
N PHE A 11 20.74 -32.74 -9.60
CA PHE A 11 19.48 -33.30 -9.09
C PHE A 11 18.27 -32.35 -9.06
N LEU A 12 18.06 -31.51 -10.08
CA LEU A 12 16.77 -30.82 -10.26
C LEU A 12 16.49 -30.51 -11.75
N ALA A 13 16.08 -31.50 -12.55
CA ALA A 13 15.31 -31.24 -13.78
C ALA A 13 14.83 -32.55 -14.45
N THR A 14 13.65 -33.05 -14.07
CA THR A 14 12.60 -33.57 -14.98
C THR A 14 11.50 -34.25 -14.17
N GLY A 15 10.50 -33.48 -13.75
CA GLY A 15 9.29 -33.99 -13.11
C GLY A 15 8.06 -33.46 -13.83
N GLN A 16 7.71 -34.04 -14.97
CA GLN A 16 6.40 -33.86 -15.60
C GLN A 16 5.36 -34.61 -14.76
N LEU A 17 4.71 -33.93 -13.82
CA LEU A 17 3.56 -34.48 -13.10
C LEU A 17 2.27 -34.18 -13.87
N ARG A 18 1.78 -35.17 -14.61
CA ARG A 18 0.39 -35.24 -15.08
C ARG A 18 -0.49 -35.68 -13.89
N ALA A 19 -1.21 -34.75 -13.28
CA ALA A 19 -2.31 -35.09 -12.37
C ALA A 19 -3.56 -35.42 -13.19
N SER A 20 -3.90 -36.70 -13.29
CA SER A 20 -5.20 -37.18 -13.80
C SER A 20 -6.01 -37.68 -12.61
N ALA A 21 -6.98 -36.88 -12.15
CA ALA A 21 -7.90 -37.28 -11.10
C ALA A 21 -9.10 -37.99 -11.72
N ARG A 22 -9.17 -39.32 -11.61
CA ARG A 22 -10.42 -40.08 -11.77
C ARG A 22 -11.01 -40.30 -10.38
N SER A 23 -12.23 -39.78 -10.16
CA SER A 23 -13.04 -40.10 -8.99
C SER A 23 -13.98 -41.26 -9.31
N ALA A 24 -13.96 -42.31 -8.51
CA ALA A 24 -15.08 -43.25 -8.40
C ALA A 24 -15.12 -43.82 -6.97
N GLY A 25 -16.31 -43.77 -6.35
CA GLY A 25 -16.73 -44.75 -5.34
C GLY A 25 -16.61 -44.36 -3.86
N GLY A 26 -17.65 -43.68 -3.35
CA GLY A 26 -18.33 -44.02 -2.09
C GLY A 26 -17.57 -44.02 -0.75
N SER A 27 -17.71 -42.94 0.02
CA SER A 27 -17.88 -43.04 1.48
C SER A 27 -18.59 -41.80 2.04
N PRO A 28 -19.60 -41.95 2.92
CA PRO A 28 -20.35 -40.83 3.46
C PRO A 28 -19.69 -40.25 4.73
N ALA A 29 -19.86 -38.93 4.87
CA ALA A 29 -19.89 -38.19 6.14
C ALA A 29 -18.66 -38.24 7.06
N GLY A 30 -17.54 -37.69 6.58
CA GLY A 30 -16.63 -36.94 7.43
C GLY A 30 -16.46 -35.55 6.81
N VAL A 31 -16.93 -34.49 7.48
CA VAL A 31 -16.64 -33.10 7.07
C VAL A 31 -15.19 -32.81 7.41
N GLY A 32 -14.26 -33.50 6.74
CA GLY A 32 -12.85 -33.19 6.76
C GLY A 32 -12.68 -31.90 5.98
N THR A 33 -12.22 -30.84 6.65
CA THR A 33 -11.83 -29.60 5.99
C THR A 33 -10.79 -29.94 4.94
N LEU A 34 -11.20 -29.98 3.66
CA LEU A 34 -10.29 -30.21 2.55
C LEU A 34 -9.35 -29.01 2.50
N MET A 35 -8.15 -29.17 3.04
CA MET A 35 -7.09 -28.18 2.84
C MET A 35 -6.76 -28.20 1.36
N ALA A 36 -7.05 -27.10 0.67
CA ALA A 36 -6.63 -26.92 -0.71
C ALA A 36 -5.09 -27.04 -0.76
N GLY A 37 -4.60 -27.79 -1.75
CA GLY A 37 -3.16 -27.91 -1.97
C GLY A 37 -2.48 -26.57 -2.25
N TRP A 38 -1.18 -26.49 -2.03
CA TRP A 38 -0.38 -25.31 -2.34
C TRP A 38 -0.29 -25.09 -3.84
N ILE A 39 -0.43 -23.84 -4.28
CA ILE A 39 -0.18 -23.42 -5.66
C ILE A 39 0.97 -22.43 -5.73
N LYS A 40 1.78 -22.52 -6.80
CA LYS A 40 2.82 -21.53 -7.07
C LYS A 40 2.21 -20.28 -7.69
N VAL A 41 2.49 -19.11 -7.11
CA VAL A 41 1.89 -17.82 -7.49
C VAL A 41 2.76 -17.03 -8.47
N CYS A 42 4.10 -17.16 -8.44
CA CYS A 42 4.97 -16.60 -9.47
C CYS A 42 6.31 -17.34 -9.59
N GLU A 43 6.91 -17.32 -10.78
CA GLU A 43 8.33 -17.57 -11.01
C GLU A 43 9.06 -16.23 -11.07
N CYS A 44 9.42 -15.69 -9.91
CA CYS A 44 9.92 -14.33 -9.84
C CYS A 44 11.45 -14.20 -10.00
N GLY A 45 12.18 -15.32 -10.11
CA GLY A 45 13.61 -15.38 -10.48
C GLY A 45 14.60 -14.87 -9.43
N ALA A 46 14.15 -14.65 -8.19
CA ALA A 46 14.99 -14.13 -7.11
C ALA A 46 14.49 -14.59 -5.74
N GLN A 47 15.36 -14.52 -4.72
CA GLN A 47 15.00 -14.79 -3.34
C GLN A 47 13.97 -13.76 -2.84
N VAL A 48 12.87 -14.24 -2.27
CA VAL A 48 11.84 -13.41 -1.64
C VAL A 48 12.31 -12.99 -0.25
N ASN A 49 12.34 -11.70 0.04
CA ASN A 49 12.63 -11.17 1.37
C ASN A 49 11.36 -10.90 2.18
N GLY A 50 10.26 -10.54 1.52
CA GLY A 50 9.02 -10.22 2.20
C GLY A 50 7.81 -10.25 1.29
N ILE A 51 6.66 -10.56 1.87
CA ILE A 51 5.36 -10.56 1.21
C ILE A 51 4.35 -9.73 2.01
N SER A 52 3.39 -9.11 1.33
CA SER A 52 2.26 -8.45 1.97
C SER A 52 1.00 -8.61 1.15
N PRO A 53 -0.06 -9.23 1.68
CA PRO A 53 -1.35 -9.29 1.00
C PRO A 53 -2.08 -7.93 1.08
N ASP A 54 -2.92 -7.64 0.08
CA ASP A 54 -3.94 -6.60 0.21
C ASP A 54 -5.14 -7.17 0.98
N LEU A 55 -5.35 -6.72 2.21
CA LEU A 55 -6.37 -7.29 3.11
C LEU A 55 -7.82 -7.11 2.62
N PHE A 56 -8.05 -6.25 1.62
CA PHE A 56 -9.38 -6.07 1.01
C PHE A 56 -9.49 -6.61 -0.42
N ARG A 57 -8.40 -7.16 -0.97
CA ARG A 57 -8.35 -7.71 -2.33
C ARG A 57 -7.50 -8.96 -2.34
N ASN A 58 -8.15 -10.11 -2.15
CA ASN A 58 -7.49 -11.42 -2.09
C ASN A 58 -6.72 -11.76 -3.38
N GLU A 59 -7.00 -11.04 -4.47
CA GLU A 59 -6.34 -11.18 -5.75
C GLU A 59 -5.00 -10.44 -5.82
N ARG A 60 -4.51 -9.81 -4.75
CA ARG A 60 -3.29 -8.98 -4.79
C ARG A 60 -2.32 -9.28 -3.66
N VAL A 61 -1.06 -9.47 -4.04
CA VAL A 61 0.08 -9.62 -3.13
C VAL A 61 1.24 -8.76 -3.61
N TYR A 62 1.93 -8.13 -2.67
CA TYR A 62 3.14 -7.37 -2.91
C TYR A 62 4.34 -8.17 -2.42
N VAL A 63 5.41 -8.19 -3.21
CA VAL A 63 6.59 -9.00 -2.94
C VAL A 63 7.84 -8.15 -3.09
N VAL A 64 8.78 -8.28 -2.17
CA VAL A 64 10.12 -7.68 -2.26
C VAL A 64 11.18 -8.77 -2.42
N PHE A 65 12.14 -8.51 -3.29
CA PHE A 65 13.19 -9.47 -3.67
C PHE A 65 14.57 -8.99 -3.21
N LYS A 66 15.44 -9.96 -2.91
CA LYS A 66 16.85 -9.73 -2.56
C LYS A 66 17.69 -9.54 -3.83
N GLY A 67 18.70 -8.66 -3.73
CA GLY A 67 19.82 -8.61 -4.68
C GLY A 67 19.51 -8.07 -6.08
N GLN A 68 18.26 -7.69 -6.37
CA GLN A 68 17.92 -7.04 -7.63
C GLN A 68 18.17 -5.53 -7.56
N THR A 69 18.48 -4.90 -8.69
CA THR A 69 18.42 -3.45 -8.85
C THR A 69 17.00 -3.05 -9.28
N SER A 70 16.60 -1.79 -9.07
CA SER A 70 15.33 -1.32 -9.65
C SER A 70 15.52 -1.06 -11.14
N PRO A 71 14.56 -1.46 -12.00
CA PRO A 71 13.29 -2.14 -11.68
C PRO A 71 13.44 -3.66 -11.42
N GLY A 72 12.54 -4.21 -10.61
CA GLY A 72 12.43 -5.66 -10.35
C GLY A 72 12.39 -6.02 -8.87
N ARG A 73 12.83 -5.12 -7.99
CA ARG A 73 12.92 -5.39 -6.54
C ARG A 73 11.57 -5.50 -5.87
N ILE A 74 10.54 -4.86 -6.43
CA ILE A 74 9.20 -4.80 -5.87
C ILE A 74 8.20 -5.19 -6.95
N LYS A 75 7.44 -6.25 -6.72
CA LYS A 75 6.40 -6.71 -7.65
C LYS A 75 5.01 -6.67 -7.02
N LEU A 76 4.03 -6.29 -7.82
CA LEU A 76 2.62 -6.55 -7.58
C LEU A 76 2.26 -7.83 -8.32
N VAL A 77 1.78 -8.84 -7.58
CA VAL A 77 1.30 -10.10 -8.14
C VAL A 77 -0.23 -10.11 -8.03
N THR A 78 -0.90 -10.24 -9.18
CA THR A 78 -2.36 -10.12 -9.30
C THR A 78 -2.97 -11.40 -9.87
N ARG A 79 -3.98 -11.93 -9.18
CA ARG A 79 -4.79 -13.05 -9.65
C ARG A 79 -5.77 -12.57 -10.72
N GLN A 80 -5.83 -13.28 -11.83
CA GLN A 80 -6.73 -13.03 -12.94
C GLN A 80 -8.05 -13.80 -12.76
N GLY A 81 -9.08 -13.43 -13.52
CA GLY A 81 -10.39 -14.10 -13.46
C GLY A 81 -10.36 -15.59 -13.84
N ASN A 82 -9.36 -16.02 -14.62
CA ASN A 82 -9.14 -17.43 -14.96
C ASN A 82 -8.32 -18.19 -13.89
N GLY A 83 -8.01 -17.57 -12.76
CA GLY A 83 -7.24 -18.16 -11.67
C GLY A 83 -5.72 -18.11 -11.83
N SER A 84 -5.19 -17.66 -12.99
CA SER A 84 -3.75 -17.46 -13.19
C SER A 84 -3.24 -16.23 -12.43
N TRP A 85 -1.93 -16.13 -12.27
CA TRP A 85 -1.28 -15.01 -11.59
C TRP A 85 -0.34 -14.29 -12.54
N VAL A 86 -0.34 -12.96 -12.47
CA VAL A 86 0.52 -12.09 -13.29
C VAL A 86 1.31 -11.19 -12.37
N ALA A 87 2.61 -11.04 -12.62
CA ALA A 87 3.50 -10.18 -11.84
C ALA A 87 3.89 -8.94 -12.65
N ALA A 88 3.87 -7.76 -12.01
CA ALA A 88 4.30 -6.50 -12.59
C ALA A 88 5.29 -5.78 -11.67
N ASN A 89 6.36 -5.23 -12.22
CA ASN A 89 7.30 -4.40 -11.48
C ASN A 89 6.63 -3.08 -11.10
N ILE A 90 6.73 -2.68 -9.84
CA ILE A 90 6.13 -1.43 -9.33
C ILE A 90 7.16 -0.40 -8.86
N ASP A 91 8.45 -0.73 -9.00
CA ASP A 91 9.60 0.07 -8.58
C ASP A 91 10.34 0.73 -9.75
N THR A 92 9.72 0.85 -10.92
CA THR A 92 10.32 1.55 -12.08
C THR A 92 10.64 3.01 -11.78
N ALA A 93 9.83 3.66 -10.95
CA ALA A 93 10.05 5.04 -10.47
C ALA A 93 10.71 5.10 -9.08
N PHE A 94 11.28 3.99 -8.59
CA PHE A 94 11.94 3.96 -7.29
C PHE A 94 13.38 4.49 -7.39
N ALA A 95 13.51 5.81 -7.27
CA ALA A 95 14.77 6.55 -7.32
C ALA A 95 15.11 7.16 -5.95
N PRO A 96 15.61 6.36 -4.97
CA PRO A 96 16.01 6.89 -3.68
C PRO A 96 17.23 7.81 -3.80
N LEU A 97 17.30 8.84 -2.95
CA LEU A 97 18.46 9.76 -2.89
C LEU A 97 19.75 9.05 -2.48
N LEU A 98 19.63 8.03 -1.61
CA LEU A 98 20.72 7.18 -1.17
C LEU A 98 20.65 5.83 -1.89
N GLN A 99 21.80 5.20 -2.11
CA GLN A 99 21.85 3.85 -2.67
C GLN A 99 21.26 2.84 -1.69
N VAL A 100 20.02 2.44 -1.96
CA VAL A 100 19.35 1.33 -1.26
C VAL A 100 19.88 0.01 -1.79
N LYS A 101 20.60 -0.75 -0.97
CA LYS A 101 21.18 -2.04 -1.38
C LYS A 101 20.20 -3.19 -1.20
N THR A 102 19.40 -3.16 -0.13
CA THR A 102 18.52 -4.29 0.23
C THR A 102 17.15 -3.80 0.68
N LEU A 103 16.09 -4.43 0.14
CA LEU A 103 14.74 -4.31 0.65
C LEU A 103 14.45 -5.51 1.56
N THR A 104 13.96 -5.26 2.77
CA THR A 104 13.81 -6.30 3.80
C THR A 104 12.37 -6.71 4.02
N SER A 105 11.44 -5.78 3.90
CA SER A 105 10.04 -5.96 4.27
C SER A 105 9.13 -5.11 3.41
N VAL A 106 7.88 -5.53 3.30
CA VAL A 106 6.82 -4.80 2.60
C VAL A 106 5.54 -4.87 3.41
N ALA A 107 4.79 -3.79 3.40
CA ALA A 107 3.45 -3.74 3.97
C ALA A 107 2.53 -2.93 3.08
N ALA A 108 1.46 -3.55 2.59
CA ALA A 108 0.43 -2.89 1.83
C ALA A 108 -0.52 -2.16 2.76
N LYS A 109 -0.85 -0.91 2.41
CA LYS A 109 -1.97 -0.20 3.02
C LYS A 109 -3.25 -0.75 2.38
N PRO A 110 -4.16 -1.33 3.17
CA PRO A 110 -5.34 -1.92 2.57
C PRO A 110 -6.24 -0.88 1.91
N VAL A 111 -6.77 -1.25 0.76
CA VAL A 111 -7.55 -0.39 -0.13
C VAL A 111 -9.02 -0.49 0.24
N VAL A 112 -9.62 0.60 0.75
CA VAL A 112 -11.08 0.62 0.92
C VAL A 112 -11.75 0.62 -0.46
N PRO A 113 -12.87 -0.10 -0.68
CA PRO A 113 -13.44 -0.35 -2.01
C PRO A 113 -13.67 0.89 -2.88
N PHE A 114 -13.90 2.05 -2.25
CA PHE A 114 -14.22 3.31 -2.94
C PHE A 114 -13.01 4.19 -3.28
N ILE A 115 -11.83 3.89 -2.73
CA ILE A 115 -10.62 4.66 -2.96
C ILE A 115 -9.68 3.85 -3.86
N ARG A 116 -9.31 4.39 -5.02
CA ARG A 116 -8.38 3.73 -5.95
C ARG A 116 -6.91 3.91 -5.56
N ASP A 117 -6.63 4.66 -4.51
CA ASP A 117 -5.28 4.92 -4.04
C ASP A 117 -4.67 3.71 -3.35
N ILE A 118 -3.70 3.09 -4.02
CA ILE A 118 -2.87 2.06 -3.43
C ILE A 118 -1.66 2.74 -2.78
N THR A 119 -1.33 2.32 -1.58
CA THR A 119 -0.08 2.71 -0.92
C THR A 119 0.63 1.46 -0.43
N VAL A 120 1.93 1.37 -0.63
CA VAL A 120 2.77 0.32 -0.07
C VAL A 120 3.92 0.96 0.67
N TYR A 121 4.36 0.29 1.74
CA TYR A 121 5.52 0.68 2.52
C TYR A 121 6.57 -0.40 2.35
N VAL A 122 7.83 0.01 2.19
CA VAL A 122 8.95 -0.90 2.01
C VAL A 122 10.07 -0.49 2.93
N GLY A 123 10.53 -1.46 3.72
CA GLY A 123 11.67 -1.33 4.61
C GLY A 123 12.94 -1.66 3.84
N SER A 124 14.00 -0.92 4.10
CA SER A 124 15.29 -1.13 3.49
C SER A 124 16.44 -0.99 4.49
N ASP A 125 17.65 -1.16 3.99
CA ASP A 125 18.90 -0.84 4.70
C ASP A 125 19.10 0.66 4.94
N GLN A 126 18.25 1.53 4.39
CA GLN A 126 18.34 2.99 4.49
C GLN A 126 17.07 3.65 5.06
N GLY A 127 16.16 2.87 5.65
CA GLY A 127 14.94 3.37 6.28
C GLY A 127 13.67 2.88 5.61
N LEU A 128 12.64 3.72 5.62
CA LEU A 128 11.29 3.39 5.16
C LEU A 128 10.94 4.20 3.92
N TYR A 129 10.42 3.53 2.89
CA TYR A 129 9.93 4.15 1.67
C TYR A 129 8.44 3.91 1.49
N ARG A 130 7.76 4.90 0.92
CA ARG A 130 6.33 4.88 0.58
C ARG A 130 6.17 4.91 -0.93
N GLY A 131 5.63 3.83 -1.48
CA GLY A 131 5.12 3.75 -2.85
C GLY A 131 3.65 4.11 -2.89
N HIS A 132 3.24 4.98 -3.81
CA HIS A 132 1.85 5.37 -4.01
C HIS A 132 1.48 5.28 -5.49
N LEU A 133 0.43 4.52 -5.78
CA LEU A 133 -0.17 4.45 -7.11
C LEU A 133 -1.18 5.58 -7.26
N GLY A 134 -0.84 6.56 -8.11
CA GLY A 134 -1.74 7.62 -8.52
C GLY A 134 -2.12 7.49 -10.00
N LEU A 135 -2.69 8.56 -10.57
CA LEU A 135 -3.13 8.58 -11.97
C LEU A 135 -1.99 8.41 -12.99
N LYS A 136 -0.77 8.86 -12.64
CA LYS A 136 0.42 8.78 -13.50
C LYS A 136 1.27 7.52 -13.24
N GLY A 137 0.73 6.55 -12.50
CA GLY A 137 1.47 5.36 -12.09
C GLY A 137 2.08 5.47 -10.68
N TRP A 138 3.12 4.68 -10.45
CA TRP A 138 3.78 4.60 -9.14
C TRP A 138 4.70 5.78 -8.89
N SER A 139 4.61 6.34 -7.69
CA SER A 139 5.52 7.35 -7.15
C SER A 139 6.13 6.84 -5.86
N TRP A 140 7.41 7.10 -5.63
CA TRP A 140 8.14 6.62 -4.46
C TRP A 140 8.78 7.78 -3.72
N THR A 141 8.66 7.75 -2.39
CA THR A 141 9.18 8.80 -1.51
C THR A 141 9.70 8.17 -0.23
N GLN A 142 10.77 8.71 0.35
CA GLN A 142 11.19 8.30 1.69
C GLN A 142 10.13 8.76 2.71
N ALA A 143 9.82 7.92 3.68
CA ALA A 143 8.88 8.28 4.73
C ALA A 143 9.51 9.32 5.66
N ALA A 144 8.84 10.45 5.82
CA ALA A 144 9.30 11.52 6.70
C ALA A 144 9.42 11.04 8.15
N GLY A 145 10.46 11.52 8.85
CA GLY A 145 10.72 11.19 10.26
C GLY A 145 11.44 9.87 10.49
N MET A 146 11.64 9.02 9.46
CA MET A 146 12.41 7.80 9.60
C MET A 146 13.91 8.10 9.43
N PRO A 147 14.78 7.79 10.42
CA PRO A 147 16.21 7.95 10.27
C PRO A 147 16.78 6.96 9.24
N ASN A 148 18.01 7.22 8.78
CA ASN A 148 18.76 6.27 7.98
C ASN A 148 19.18 5.06 8.84
N VAL A 149 18.33 4.04 8.87
CA VAL A 149 18.52 2.81 9.67
C VAL A 149 17.93 1.61 8.94
N LEU A 150 18.55 0.45 9.13
CA LEU A 150 18.02 -0.82 8.65
C LEU A 150 16.65 -1.13 9.29
N VAL A 151 15.63 -1.20 8.45
CA VAL A 151 14.29 -1.69 8.81
C VAL A 151 14.28 -3.20 8.67
N THR A 152 13.78 -3.91 9.67
CA THR A 152 13.76 -5.38 9.69
C THR A 152 12.38 -5.95 9.39
N ASP A 153 11.31 -5.31 9.88
CA ASP A 153 9.92 -5.71 9.64
C ASP A 153 9.00 -4.48 9.59
N LEU A 154 7.88 -4.64 8.90
CA LEU A 154 6.83 -3.65 8.77
C LEU A 154 5.47 -4.27 9.08
N LYS A 155 4.65 -3.52 9.83
CA LYS A 155 3.24 -3.84 10.03
C LYS A 155 2.40 -2.60 9.81
N VAL A 156 1.35 -2.73 9.01
CA VAL A 156 0.31 -1.71 8.88
C VAL A 156 -0.86 -2.17 9.74
N HIS A 157 -1.15 -1.42 10.79
CA HIS A 157 -2.32 -1.66 11.62
C HIS A 157 -3.48 -0.83 11.08
N GLN A 158 -4.63 -1.48 10.98
CA GLN A 158 -5.89 -0.83 10.69
C GLN A 158 -6.76 -0.89 11.92
N SER A 159 -7.51 0.19 12.17
CA SER A 159 -8.64 0.10 13.08
C SER A 159 -9.72 -0.74 12.41
N ALA A 160 -10.32 -1.68 13.15
CA ALA A 160 -11.48 -2.43 12.69
C ALA A 160 -12.73 -1.56 12.54
N ARG A 161 -12.70 -0.34 13.10
CA ARG A 161 -13.80 0.61 12.99
C ARG A 161 -13.80 1.18 11.58
N PHE A 162 -14.89 0.94 10.85
CA PHE A 162 -15.08 1.30 9.44
C PHE A 162 -14.77 2.78 9.12
N PHE A 163 -14.91 3.67 10.10
CA PHE A 163 -14.67 5.11 9.97
C PHE A 163 -13.33 5.57 10.53
N ASP A 164 -12.63 4.72 11.29
CA ASP A 164 -11.34 5.05 11.89
C ASP A 164 -10.21 4.54 11.00
N LEU A 165 -9.97 5.24 9.90
CA LEU A 165 -8.86 4.94 9.01
C LEU A 165 -7.51 5.37 9.59
N THR A 166 -7.34 5.36 10.92
CA THR A 166 -6.07 5.67 11.57
C THR A 166 -5.05 4.63 11.12
N ARG A 167 -4.29 5.03 10.10
CA ARG A 167 -3.29 4.22 9.42
C ARG A 167 -2.00 4.38 10.20
N ILE A 168 -1.75 3.43 11.07
CA ILE A 168 -0.52 3.33 11.82
C ILE A 168 0.39 2.36 11.10
N VAL A 169 1.57 2.83 10.69
CA VAL A 169 2.63 1.95 10.19
C VAL A 169 3.68 1.82 11.28
N ARG A 170 4.02 0.59 11.66
CA ARG A 170 5.09 0.30 12.60
C ARG A 170 6.25 -0.34 11.87
N ALA A 171 7.44 0.17 12.13
CA ALA A 171 8.69 -0.33 11.57
C ALA A 171 9.60 -0.75 12.71
N SER A 172 9.98 -2.03 12.75
CA SER A 172 11.07 -2.48 13.61
C SER A 172 12.40 -2.20 12.92
N THR A 173 13.40 -1.80 13.71
CA THR A 173 14.71 -1.43 13.19
C THR A 173 15.81 -2.17 13.93
N PHE A 174 16.94 -2.39 13.26
CA PHE A 174 18.09 -3.00 13.90
C PHE A 174 18.77 -1.99 14.82
N GLY A 175 18.78 -2.28 16.13
CA GLY A 175 19.48 -1.47 17.14
C GLY A 175 18.85 -0.11 17.49
N ARG A 176 17.68 0.24 16.92
CA ARG A 176 16.99 1.53 17.21
C ARG A 176 15.52 1.39 17.63
N GLY A 177 15.09 0.18 17.98
CA GLY A 177 13.73 -0.08 18.48
C GLY A 177 12.66 -0.05 17.38
N ILE A 178 11.47 0.46 17.72
CA ILE A 178 10.29 0.48 16.86
C ILE A 178 9.86 1.93 16.60
N TYR A 179 9.62 2.25 15.33
CA TYR A 179 9.10 3.55 14.90
C TYR A 179 7.63 3.44 14.53
N GLU A 180 6.86 4.47 14.85
CA GLU A 180 5.45 4.57 14.51
C GLU A 180 5.22 5.78 13.60
N LEU A 181 4.74 5.52 12.38
CA LEU A 181 4.27 6.54 11.47
C LEU A 181 2.76 6.63 11.56
N ARG A 182 2.27 7.70 12.17
CA ARG A 182 0.87 8.10 12.08
C ARG A 182 0.72 9.02 10.89
N LYS A 183 -0.11 8.64 9.92
CA LYS A 183 -0.53 9.61 8.92
C LYS A 183 -1.41 10.62 9.66
N SER A 184 -0.90 11.83 9.90
CA SER A 184 -1.75 12.93 10.32
C SER A 184 -2.92 12.94 9.37
N GLN A 185 -4.13 12.75 9.89
CA GLN A 185 -5.31 13.05 9.12
C GLN A 185 -5.14 14.54 8.79
N GLY A 186 -4.66 14.86 7.57
CA GLY A 186 -4.80 16.21 7.05
C GLY A 186 -6.26 16.59 7.30
N PRO A 187 -6.53 17.85 7.68
CA PRO A 187 -7.81 18.25 8.27
C PRO A 187 -8.91 17.53 7.52
N VAL A 188 -9.58 16.59 8.19
CA VAL A 188 -10.72 15.90 7.60
C VAL A 188 -11.56 17.05 7.08
N LEU A 189 -11.78 17.10 5.75
CA LEU A 189 -12.72 18.04 5.15
C LEU A 189 -14.13 17.58 5.55
N GLU A 190 -14.37 17.50 6.86
CA GLU A 190 -15.67 17.44 7.48
C GLU A 190 -16.31 18.76 7.13
N ASN A 191 -17.18 18.71 6.11
CA ASN A 191 -17.95 19.82 5.58
C ASN A 191 -17.16 20.74 4.64
N VAL A 192 -16.90 20.28 3.41
CA VAL A 192 -16.99 21.21 2.28
C VAL A 192 -18.46 21.64 2.19
N ARG A 193 -18.85 22.69 2.91
CA ARG A 193 -20.11 23.39 2.62
C ARG A 193 -19.84 24.23 1.38
N MET A 194 -20.57 23.97 0.30
CA MET A 194 -20.67 24.92 -0.80
C MET A 194 -21.24 26.21 -0.22
N VAL A 195 -20.43 27.25 -0.12
CA VAL A 195 -20.92 28.59 0.23
C VAL A 195 -21.36 29.23 -1.07
N GLN A 196 -22.67 29.30 -1.30
CA GLN A 196 -23.22 29.99 -2.46
C GLN A 196 -23.15 31.50 -2.18
N VAL A 197 -22.11 32.15 -2.73
CA VAL A 197 -21.98 33.60 -2.63
C VAL A 197 -22.71 34.23 -3.81
N ARG A 198 -23.86 34.88 -3.55
CA ARG A 198 -24.59 35.64 -4.57
C ARG A 198 -24.13 37.10 -4.50
N ALA A 199 -23.24 37.50 -5.39
CA ALA A 199 -22.89 38.91 -5.54
C ALA A 199 -23.97 39.60 -6.38
N MET A 200 -24.69 40.56 -5.80
CA MET A 200 -25.61 41.42 -6.54
C MET A 200 -24.85 42.68 -6.96
N ARG A 201 -24.66 42.89 -8.26
CA ARG A 201 -24.25 44.20 -8.77
C ARG A 201 -25.52 45.04 -8.88
N ALA A 202 -25.63 46.08 -8.08
CA ALA A 202 -26.73 47.05 -8.23
C ALA A 202 -26.52 47.80 -9.56
N GLY A 203 -27.45 47.62 -10.51
CA GLY A 203 -27.56 48.48 -11.69
C GLY A 203 -28.15 49.83 -11.31
N GLU A 204 -27.90 50.87 -12.12
CA GLU A 204 -28.48 52.21 -11.93
C GLU A 204 -30.01 52.24 -12.05
N ASP A 205 -30.63 51.18 -12.58
CA ASP A 205 -32.07 51.05 -12.83
C ASP A 205 -32.82 50.19 -11.80
N GLY A 206 -32.12 49.61 -10.81
CA GLY A 206 -32.74 48.86 -9.71
C GLY A 206 -33.28 47.47 -10.08
N ALA A 207 -33.08 46.97 -11.31
CA ALA A 207 -33.48 45.61 -11.70
C ALA A 207 -32.35 44.61 -11.37
N PRO A 208 -32.62 43.49 -10.66
CA PRO A 208 -31.58 42.55 -10.26
C PRO A 208 -31.08 41.70 -11.47
N PRO A 209 -29.77 41.68 -11.78
CA PRO A 209 -29.23 40.78 -12.79
C PRO A 209 -29.09 39.34 -12.26
N GLU A 210 -29.49 38.35 -13.06
CA GLU A 210 -29.33 36.93 -12.74
C GLU A 210 -27.92 36.43 -13.11
N LEU A 211 -26.94 36.67 -12.25
CA LEU A 211 -25.63 36.02 -12.34
C LEU A 211 -25.29 35.35 -11.01
N SER A 212 -25.45 34.03 -10.97
CA SER A 212 -25.00 33.20 -9.85
C SER A 212 -23.66 32.56 -10.18
N VAL A 213 -22.62 32.92 -9.44
CA VAL A 213 -21.30 32.26 -9.50
C VAL A 213 -21.12 31.42 -8.25
N GLY A 214 -20.87 30.11 -8.41
CA GLY A 214 -20.54 29.22 -7.30
C GLY A 214 -19.05 29.28 -6.98
N LEU A 215 -18.68 29.71 -5.77
CA LEU A 215 -17.29 29.68 -5.29
C LEU A 215 -17.13 28.53 -4.29
N GLN A 216 -16.12 27.69 -4.50
CA GLN A 216 -15.72 26.71 -3.49
C GLN A 216 -14.81 27.38 -2.46
N ALA A 217 -15.32 27.59 -1.25
CA ALA A 217 -14.53 28.11 -0.13
C ALA A 217 -14.13 26.98 0.82
N HIS A 218 -12.83 26.93 1.15
CA HIS A 218 -12.31 26.06 2.21
C HIS A 218 -12.26 26.83 3.53
N ILE A 219 -13.09 26.44 4.51
CA ILE A 219 -13.06 27.02 5.86
C ILE A 219 -12.29 26.07 6.78
N SER A 220 -11.13 26.50 7.28
CA SER A 220 -10.40 25.79 8.32
C SER A 220 -10.98 26.13 9.71
N ARG A 221 -11.19 25.11 10.56
CA ARG A 221 -11.77 25.27 11.92
C ARG A 221 -10.93 26.16 12.85
N GLU A 222 -9.65 26.37 12.58
CA GLU A 222 -8.76 27.21 13.40
C GLU A 222 -9.22 28.67 13.52
N LYS A 223 -9.96 29.20 12.55
CA LYS A 223 -10.44 30.59 12.61
C LYS A 223 -11.66 30.79 13.50
N ILE A 224 -12.52 29.78 13.65
CA ILE A 224 -13.80 29.90 14.40
C ILE A 224 -13.57 29.88 15.92
N ALA A 225 -12.55 29.18 16.41
CA ALA A 225 -12.23 29.16 17.84
C ALA A 225 -11.66 30.50 18.34
N ARG A 226 -10.93 31.24 17.49
CA ARG A 226 -10.40 32.57 17.85
C ARG A 226 -11.48 33.65 17.97
N GLU A 227 -12.55 33.57 17.20
CA GLU A 227 -13.62 34.58 17.24
C GLU A 227 -14.65 34.35 18.37
N ARG A 228 -14.75 33.13 18.91
CA ARG A 228 -15.66 32.84 20.05
C ARG A 228 -15.06 33.10 21.43
N GLY A 229 -13.74 33.24 21.55
CA GLY A 229 -13.06 33.48 22.83
C GLY A 229 -13.00 34.96 23.28
N MET A 230 -13.59 35.90 22.53
CA MET A 230 -13.36 37.34 22.75
C MET A 230 -14.60 38.10 23.27
N LYS A 231 -15.62 37.39 23.80
CA LYS A 231 -16.87 38.03 24.29
C LYS A 231 -17.21 37.81 25.76
N GLU A 232 -16.31 37.29 26.58
CA GLU A 232 -16.55 37.18 28.02
C GLU A 232 -15.41 37.83 28.82
N THR A 233 -15.54 39.13 29.03
CA THR A 233 -15.01 39.82 30.22
C THR A 233 -16.05 40.89 30.61
N PRO A 234 -16.43 40.96 31.90
CA PRO A 234 -17.60 41.69 32.41
C PRO A 234 -17.50 43.21 32.29
#